data_AF-M0AFG7-F1
#
_entry.id   AF-M0AFG7-F1
#
_cell.length_a   1.000
_cell.length_b   1.000
_cell.length_c   1.000
_cell.angle_alpha   90.00
_cell.angle_beta   90.00
_cell.angle_gamma   90.00
#
_symmetry.space_group_name_H-M   'P 1'
#
loop_
_entity.id
_entity.type
_entity.pdbx_description
1 polymer ?
#
loop_
_entity_poly.entity_id
_entity_poly.type
_entity_poly.pdbx_seq_one_letter_code
_entity_poly.pdbx_strand_id
1 'polypeptide(L)'
;MTTLSTVYEITGDEKYYQAADHATDFLLQKSNRPDGYTFYCRKTDEKDACNGLVGQAEPIRALSLAGVLLGRQDASSTAEEVYSIHPFNEQVGLWERIEIDGRSLSFDRTMNHQILFAGAAVELVPESSEIEDDLWRFLDGLRSNLRVHSDGVIKHFIRPTPRRSATLILRNRRYWHLLRNEVLYHVYSHSQKRWLKELSYQPVNLHPLGRLYDTFPDHPLWTMDKIENARSVLKSEANLSRMTELSSGSVLPGIRSACALSYFETDADELVPRIERDLRYYLDENYLLSNGDVNASNLSSTISHLTDFPNKQLFE
;
A
#
# COMPACT_ATOMS: atom_id res chain seq x y z
N MET A 1 10.20 -10.20 -8.10
CA MET A 1 10.94 -9.01 -8.51
C MET A 1 11.46 -8.27 -7.28
N THR A 2 10.62 -7.55 -6.51
CA THR A 2 11.06 -6.69 -5.37
C THR A 2 12.06 -7.37 -4.43
N THR A 3 11.70 -8.56 -3.93
CA THR A 3 12.58 -9.33 -3.04
C THR A 3 13.94 -9.64 -3.66
N LEU A 4 13.94 -10.05 -4.94
CA LEU A 4 15.16 -10.47 -5.63
C LEU A 4 16.07 -9.27 -5.89
N SER A 5 15.51 -8.13 -6.28
CA SER A 5 16.27 -6.89 -6.47
C SER A 5 16.88 -6.40 -5.18
N THR A 6 16.14 -6.43 -4.07
CA THR A 6 16.69 -6.02 -2.76
C THR A 6 17.75 -6.99 -2.26
N VAL A 7 17.59 -8.31 -2.45
CA VAL A 7 18.63 -9.27 -2.08
C VAL A 7 19.88 -9.08 -2.94
N TYR A 8 19.73 -8.79 -4.23
CA TYR A 8 20.86 -8.41 -5.08
C TYR A 8 21.57 -7.15 -4.57
N GLU A 9 20.83 -6.10 -4.23
CA GLU A 9 21.37 -4.85 -3.68
C GLU A 9 22.18 -5.09 -2.39
N ILE A 10 21.71 -5.99 -1.52
CA ILE A 10 22.39 -6.34 -0.25
C ILE A 10 23.64 -7.19 -0.50
N THR A 11 23.55 -8.18 -1.39
CA THR A 11 24.57 -9.25 -1.50
C THR A 11 25.56 -9.05 -2.64
N GLY A 12 25.19 -8.31 -3.67
CA GLY A 12 25.90 -8.23 -4.95
C GLY A 12 25.92 -9.53 -5.76
N ASP A 13 25.16 -10.56 -5.36
CA ASP A 13 25.18 -11.88 -6.03
C ASP A 13 24.32 -11.86 -7.29
N GLU A 14 25.00 -11.99 -8.43
CA GLU A 14 24.47 -11.90 -9.78
C GLU A 14 23.29 -12.85 -10.05
N LYS A 15 23.18 -13.98 -9.36
CA LYS A 15 22.05 -14.90 -9.54
C LYS A 15 20.71 -14.24 -9.18
N TYR A 16 20.72 -13.32 -8.21
CA TYR A 16 19.53 -12.57 -7.81
C TYR A 16 19.20 -11.44 -8.77
N TYR A 17 20.22 -10.80 -9.36
CA TYR A 17 20.04 -9.87 -10.47
C TYR A 17 19.32 -10.55 -11.63
N GLN A 18 19.84 -11.69 -12.11
CA GLN A 18 19.24 -12.45 -13.22
C GLN A 18 17.81 -12.89 -12.91
N ALA A 19 17.54 -13.34 -11.69
CA ALA A 19 16.20 -13.73 -11.28
C ALA A 19 15.24 -12.53 -11.19
N ALA A 20 15.73 -11.37 -10.73
CA ALA A 20 14.95 -10.14 -10.70
C ALA A 20 14.64 -9.64 -12.12
N ASP A 21 15.62 -9.69 -13.02
CA ASP A 21 15.47 -9.31 -14.42
C ASP A 21 14.44 -10.19 -15.15
N HIS A 22 14.51 -11.51 -14.99
CA HIS A 22 13.49 -12.43 -15.52
C HIS A 22 12.10 -12.19 -14.92
N ALA A 23 12.01 -11.81 -13.64
CA ALA A 23 10.73 -11.47 -13.02
C ALA A 23 10.16 -10.14 -13.56
N THR A 24 11.02 -9.20 -13.91
CA THR A 24 10.64 -7.96 -14.62
C THR A 24 10.11 -8.28 -16.01
N ASP A 25 10.81 -9.11 -16.78
CA ASP A 25 10.35 -9.57 -18.09
C ASP A 25 8.99 -10.25 -18.01
N PHE A 26 8.78 -11.11 -17.00
CA PHE A 26 7.48 -11.70 -16.75
C PHE A 26 6.41 -10.63 -16.56
N LEU A 27 6.61 -9.66 -15.66
CA LEU A 27 5.62 -8.59 -15.42
C LEU A 27 5.29 -7.78 -16.68
N LEU A 28 6.28 -7.55 -17.55
CA LEU A 28 6.10 -6.81 -18.80
C LEU A 28 5.41 -7.61 -19.92
N GLN A 29 5.13 -8.90 -19.73
CA GLN A 29 4.43 -9.70 -20.72
C GLN A 29 3.01 -9.17 -20.97
N LYS A 30 2.60 -9.23 -22.25
CA LYS A 30 1.23 -8.90 -22.67
C LYS A 30 0.16 -9.69 -21.91
N SER A 31 0.44 -10.93 -21.49
CA SER A 31 -0.49 -11.73 -20.67
C SER A 31 -0.85 -11.06 -19.33
N ASN A 32 0.03 -10.21 -18.79
CA ASN A 32 -0.18 -9.50 -17.54
C ASN A 32 -0.84 -8.12 -17.75
N ARG A 33 -0.78 -7.55 -18.97
CA ARG A 33 -1.52 -6.34 -19.41
C ARG A 33 -2.20 -6.61 -20.76
N PRO A 34 -3.27 -7.43 -20.83
CA PRO A 34 -3.81 -7.96 -22.10
C PRO A 34 -4.15 -6.91 -23.16
N ASP A 35 -4.78 -5.83 -22.74
CA ASP A 35 -5.18 -4.71 -23.61
C ASP A 35 -4.27 -3.48 -23.45
N GLY A 36 -3.17 -3.61 -22.69
CA GLY A 36 -2.16 -2.56 -22.56
C GLY A 36 -2.51 -1.39 -21.64
N TYR A 37 -3.60 -1.44 -20.86
CA TYR A 37 -3.91 -0.38 -19.89
C TYR A 37 -3.39 -0.74 -18.49
N THR A 38 -4.17 -1.47 -17.70
CA THR A 38 -3.80 -1.88 -16.33
C THR A 38 -3.40 -3.36 -16.27
N PHE A 39 -2.77 -3.74 -15.16
CA PHE A 39 -2.43 -5.14 -14.88
C PHE A 39 -3.67 -5.97 -14.58
N TYR A 40 -3.69 -7.19 -15.10
CA TYR A 40 -4.71 -8.19 -14.81
C TYR A 40 -4.46 -8.86 -13.46
N CYS A 41 -5.16 -8.39 -12.43
CA CYS A 41 -4.88 -8.76 -11.03
C CYS A 41 -5.97 -9.62 -10.38
N ARG A 42 -7.14 -9.79 -11.00
CA ARG A 42 -8.25 -10.57 -10.43
C ARG A 42 -9.07 -11.30 -11.48
N LYS A 43 -9.17 -12.62 -11.31
CA LYS A 43 -9.89 -13.55 -12.21
C LYS A 43 -11.37 -13.76 -11.85
N THR A 44 -12.02 -12.78 -11.21
CA THR A 44 -13.41 -12.93 -10.74
C THR A 44 -14.35 -12.09 -11.60
N ASP A 45 -15.23 -12.76 -12.36
CA ASP A 45 -16.09 -12.13 -13.37
C ASP A 45 -17.03 -11.03 -12.84
N GLU A 46 -17.45 -11.13 -11.57
CA GLU A 46 -18.37 -10.15 -10.95
C GLU A 46 -17.68 -8.86 -10.47
N LYS A 47 -16.35 -8.78 -10.57
CA LYS A 47 -15.57 -7.66 -10.08
C LYS A 47 -14.60 -7.18 -11.17
N ASP A 48 -14.08 -5.96 -11.01
CA ASP A 48 -13.09 -5.43 -11.94
C ASP A 48 -11.84 -6.34 -12.02
N ALA A 49 -11.28 -6.49 -13.21
CA ALA A 49 -10.15 -7.38 -13.46
C ALA A 49 -8.83 -6.75 -12.98
N CYS A 50 -8.76 -5.42 -12.97
CA CYS A 50 -7.63 -4.65 -12.43
C CYS A 50 -7.48 -4.71 -10.90
N ASN A 51 -8.49 -5.20 -10.17
CA ASN A 51 -8.53 -5.22 -8.70
C ASN A 51 -8.38 -3.83 -8.05
N GLY A 52 -8.89 -2.80 -8.72
CA GLY A 52 -8.78 -1.40 -8.34
C GLY A 52 -7.34 -0.92 -8.17
N LEU A 53 -7.14 0.13 -7.39
CA LEU A 53 -5.81 0.74 -7.27
C LEU A 53 -4.82 -0.18 -6.54
N VAL A 54 -5.31 -1.00 -5.61
CA VAL A 54 -4.46 -1.95 -4.88
C VAL A 54 -3.86 -3.02 -5.78
N GLY A 55 -4.55 -3.43 -6.86
CA GLY A 55 -3.98 -4.36 -7.82
C GLY A 55 -2.80 -3.79 -8.59
N GLN A 56 -2.79 -2.47 -8.79
CA GLN A 56 -1.78 -1.77 -9.59
C GLN A 56 -0.58 -1.32 -8.75
N ALA A 57 -0.76 -1.13 -7.44
CA ALA A 57 0.27 -0.65 -6.53
C ALA A 57 1.55 -1.52 -6.54
N GLU A 58 1.43 -2.84 -6.33
CA GLU A 58 2.62 -3.70 -6.29
C GLU A 58 3.34 -3.82 -7.65
N PRO A 59 2.66 -4.00 -8.79
CA PRO A 59 3.30 -3.94 -10.11
C PRO A 59 4.02 -2.62 -10.40
N ILE A 60 3.41 -1.46 -10.07
CA ILE A 60 4.03 -0.15 -10.23
C ILE A 60 5.31 -0.08 -9.40
N ARG A 61 5.19 -0.33 -8.09
CA ARG A 61 6.34 -0.32 -7.17
C ARG A 61 7.46 -1.22 -7.66
N ALA A 62 7.10 -2.42 -8.08
CA ALA A 62 8.04 -3.39 -8.60
C ALA A 62 8.78 -2.81 -9.82
N LEU A 63 8.06 -2.42 -10.87
CA LEU A 63 8.68 -1.96 -12.10
C LEU A 63 9.50 -0.67 -11.90
N SER A 64 9.08 0.23 -11.00
CA SER A 64 9.89 1.39 -10.61
C SER A 64 11.23 0.99 -9.98
N LEU A 65 11.21 0.03 -9.03
CA LEU A 65 12.43 -0.51 -8.41
C LEU A 65 13.33 -1.23 -9.42
N ALA A 66 12.77 -1.91 -10.41
CA ALA A 66 13.54 -2.52 -11.48
C ALA A 66 14.28 -1.46 -12.33
N GLY A 67 13.63 -0.32 -12.60
CA GLY A 67 14.28 0.82 -13.24
C GLY A 67 15.49 1.32 -12.45
N VAL A 68 15.31 1.55 -11.15
CA VAL A 68 16.36 2.07 -10.26
C VAL A 68 17.50 1.07 -10.04
N LEU A 69 17.18 -0.17 -9.68
CA LEU A 69 18.18 -1.15 -9.22
C LEU A 69 18.82 -1.96 -10.36
N LEU A 70 18.11 -2.14 -11.48
CA LEU A 70 18.57 -2.97 -12.60
C LEU A 70 18.86 -2.16 -13.86
N GLY A 71 18.56 -0.85 -13.88
CA GLY A 71 18.68 0.00 -15.06
C GLY A 71 17.61 -0.28 -16.13
N ARG A 72 16.49 -0.90 -15.76
CA ARG A 72 15.41 -1.30 -16.67
C ARG A 72 14.46 -0.14 -16.98
N GLN A 73 14.87 0.76 -17.88
CA GLN A 73 14.07 1.94 -18.24
C GLN A 73 12.71 1.59 -18.86
N ASP A 74 12.61 0.45 -19.54
CA ASP A 74 11.35 -0.08 -20.06
C ASP A 74 10.35 -0.43 -18.93
N ALA A 75 10.87 -0.92 -17.80
CA ALA A 75 10.08 -1.18 -16.60
C ALA A 75 9.59 0.10 -15.95
N SER A 76 10.49 1.05 -15.64
CA SER A 76 10.09 2.34 -15.03
C SER A 76 9.11 3.12 -15.90
N SER A 77 9.33 3.15 -17.23
CA SER A 77 8.41 3.79 -18.17
C SER A 77 7.03 3.12 -18.17
N THR A 78 6.98 1.80 -18.05
CA THR A 78 5.71 1.06 -17.93
C THR A 78 5.00 1.36 -16.60
N ALA A 79 5.75 1.51 -15.51
CA ALA A 79 5.19 1.88 -14.21
C ALA A 79 4.55 3.28 -14.25
N GLU A 80 5.25 4.25 -14.84
CA GLU A 80 4.75 5.61 -15.05
C GLU A 80 3.53 5.64 -15.97
N GLU A 81 3.55 4.88 -17.07
CA GLU A 81 2.40 4.74 -17.98
C GLU A 81 1.16 4.24 -17.22
N VAL A 82 1.31 3.15 -16.46
CA VAL A 82 0.21 2.55 -15.70
C VAL A 82 -0.26 3.50 -14.60
N TYR A 83 0.62 4.22 -13.92
CA TYR A 83 0.23 5.24 -12.95
C TYR A 83 -0.61 6.34 -13.63
N SER A 84 -0.09 6.90 -14.72
CA SER A 84 -0.61 8.11 -15.36
C SER A 84 -1.97 7.92 -16.02
N ILE A 85 -2.34 6.68 -16.40
CA ILE A 85 -3.68 6.42 -16.92
C ILE A 85 -4.76 6.56 -15.85
N HIS A 86 -4.43 6.48 -14.55
CA HIS A 86 -5.39 6.63 -13.46
C HIS A 86 -5.68 8.11 -13.19
N PRO A 87 -6.88 8.63 -13.52
CA PRO A 87 -7.17 10.05 -13.35
C PRO A 87 -7.13 10.46 -11.89
N PHE A 88 -6.29 11.43 -11.56
CA PHE A 88 -6.32 12.09 -10.26
C PHE A 88 -7.33 13.24 -10.24
N ASN A 89 -8.15 13.30 -9.19
CA ASN A 89 -9.10 14.40 -9.01
C ASN A 89 -8.68 15.29 -7.84
N GLU A 90 -8.05 16.41 -8.15
CA GLU A 90 -7.53 17.37 -7.16
C GLU A 90 -8.60 17.91 -6.20
N GLN A 91 -9.85 18.03 -6.66
CA GLN A 91 -10.94 18.57 -5.83
C GLN A 91 -11.21 17.68 -4.61
N VAL A 92 -11.06 16.37 -4.76
CA VAL A 92 -11.23 15.39 -3.67
C VAL A 92 -9.93 14.73 -3.24
N GLY A 93 -8.83 14.91 -3.97
CA GLY A 93 -7.53 14.29 -3.69
C GLY A 93 -7.61 12.77 -3.73
N LEU A 94 -8.09 12.20 -4.85
CA LEU A 94 -8.29 10.76 -5.01
C LEU A 94 -8.09 10.33 -6.47
N TRP A 95 -7.58 9.12 -6.67
CA TRP A 95 -7.49 8.49 -7.99
C TRP A 95 -8.75 7.69 -8.35
N GLU A 96 -9.10 7.76 -9.63
CA GLU A 96 -10.07 6.87 -10.26
C GLU A 96 -9.41 5.57 -10.74
N ARG A 97 -10.22 4.52 -10.83
CA ARG A 97 -9.75 3.22 -11.32
C ARG A 97 -9.95 3.13 -12.84
N ILE A 98 -8.98 2.53 -13.52
CA ILE A 98 -9.07 2.13 -14.92
C ILE A 98 -9.10 0.60 -14.97
N GLU A 99 -9.94 0.05 -15.83
CA GLU A 99 -10.02 -1.40 -16.05
C GLU A 99 -8.91 -1.87 -17.03
N ILE A 100 -8.69 -3.18 -17.14
CA ILE A 100 -7.68 -3.75 -18.05
C ILE A 100 -7.90 -3.35 -19.52
N ASP A 101 -9.15 -3.10 -19.91
CA ASP A 101 -9.59 -2.69 -21.25
C ASP A 101 -9.58 -1.16 -21.47
N GLY A 102 -9.08 -0.40 -20.49
CA GLY A 102 -9.02 1.07 -20.56
C GLY A 102 -10.30 1.79 -20.16
N ARG A 103 -11.38 1.08 -19.85
CA ARG A 103 -12.62 1.70 -19.38
C ARG A 103 -12.40 2.42 -18.06
N SER A 104 -12.72 3.71 -18.03
CA SER A 104 -12.76 4.45 -16.77
C SER A 104 -13.88 3.95 -15.87
N LEU A 105 -13.53 3.59 -14.64
CA LEU A 105 -14.48 3.26 -13.59
C LEU A 105 -14.80 4.53 -12.78
N SER A 106 -14.92 4.38 -11.47
CA SER A 106 -15.10 5.48 -10.51
C SER A 106 -13.97 5.39 -9.48
N PHE A 107 -13.91 6.33 -8.55
CA PHE A 107 -12.91 6.33 -7.46
C PHE A 107 -12.77 4.98 -6.78
N ASP A 108 -11.53 4.61 -6.42
CA ASP A 108 -11.37 3.57 -5.41
C ASP A 108 -11.85 4.10 -4.07
N ARG A 109 -12.78 3.37 -3.46
CA ARG A 109 -13.52 3.82 -2.27
C ARG A 109 -12.87 3.37 -0.97
N THR A 110 -11.76 2.64 -1.06
CA THR A 110 -11.09 2.03 0.07
C THR A 110 -9.85 2.84 0.40
N MET A 111 -9.73 3.28 1.66
CA MET A 111 -8.65 4.17 2.09
C MET A 111 -7.28 3.51 1.88
N ASN A 112 -7.15 2.24 2.27
CA ASN A 112 -5.90 1.49 2.09
C ASN A 112 -5.48 1.38 0.61
N HIS A 113 -6.41 1.24 -0.33
CA HIS A 113 -6.08 1.15 -1.76
C HIS A 113 -5.49 2.46 -2.29
N GLN A 114 -6.06 3.60 -1.90
CA GLN A 114 -5.56 4.91 -2.29
C GLN A 114 -4.17 5.18 -1.71
N ILE A 115 -3.96 4.85 -0.43
CA ILE A 115 -2.66 5.01 0.24
C ILE A 115 -1.61 4.07 -0.37
N LEU A 116 -1.95 2.80 -0.61
CA LEU A 116 -1.02 1.83 -1.21
C LEU A 116 -0.59 2.27 -2.61
N PHE A 117 -1.52 2.79 -3.42
CA PHE A 117 -1.22 3.29 -4.76
C PHE A 117 -0.31 4.51 -4.73
N ALA A 118 -0.61 5.49 -3.87
CA ALA A 118 0.24 6.66 -3.67
C ALA A 118 1.66 6.26 -3.20
N GLY A 119 1.74 5.41 -2.17
CA GLY A 119 3.01 4.94 -1.64
C GLY A 119 3.80 4.08 -2.61
N ALA A 120 3.17 3.45 -3.60
CA ALA A 120 3.84 2.68 -4.65
C ALA A 120 4.49 3.55 -5.74
N ALA A 121 4.05 4.80 -5.88
CA ALA A 121 4.52 5.72 -6.92
C ALA A 121 5.69 6.61 -6.46
N VAL A 122 6.13 6.52 -5.20
CA VAL A 122 7.20 7.39 -4.65
C VAL A 122 8.51 7.27 -5.42
N GLU A 123 8.86 6.07 -5.91
CA GLU A 123 10.07 5.87 -6.74
C GLU A 123 10.01 6.58 -8.09
N LEU A 124 8.82 7.00 -8.56
CA LEU A 124 8.65 7.70 -9.82
C LEU A 124 8.78 9.23 -9.69
N VAL A 125 8.76 9.75 -8.45
CA VAL A 125 8.83 11.20 -8.18
C VAL A 125 10.05 11.89 -8.82
N PRO A 126 11.28 11.34 -8.74
CA PRO A 126 12.46 11.99 -9.32
C PRO A 126 12.35 12.23 -10.84
N GLU A 127 11.55 11.44 -11.54
CA GLU A 127 11.42 11.47 -12.99
C GLU A 127 10.16 12.24 -13.46
N SER A 128 9.23 12.57 -12.55
CA SER A 128 7.92 13.13 -12.93
C SER A 128 7.35 14.08 -11.87
N SER A 129 7.42 15.38 -12.16
CA SER A 129 6.82 16.43 -11.32
C SER A 129 5.30 16.35 -11.25
N GLU A 130 4.63 15.77 -12.26
CA GLU A 130 3.18 15.57 -12.25
C GLU A 130 2.79 14.54 -11.18
N ILE A 131 3.56 13.46 -11.04
CA ILE A 131 3.39 12.47 -9.98
C ILE A 131 3.66 13.10 -8.62
N GLU A 132 4.73 13.88 -8.49
CA GLU A 132 5.03 14.62 -7.27
C GLU A 132 3.86 15.50 -6.82
N ASP A 133 3.32 16.30 -7.75
CA ASP A 133 2.16 17.17 -7.53
C ASP A 133 0.92 16.39 -7.09
N ASP A 134 0.62 15.27 -7.75
CA ASP A 134 -0.51 14.41 -7.42
C ASP A 134 -0.38 13.83 -6.02
N LEU A 135 0.81 13.33 -5.65
CA LEU A 135 1.08 12.79 -4.33
C LEU A 135 0.96 13.87 -3.25
N TRP A 136 1.49 15.08 -3.49
CA TRP A 136 1.33 16.20 -2.58
C TRP A 136 -0.14 16.56 -2.37
N ARG A 137 -0.91 16.71 -3.46
CA ARG A 137 -2.35 16.99 -3.41
C ARG A 137 -3.14 15.87 -2.74
N PHE A 138 -2.70 14.62 -2.88
CA PHE A 138 -3.29 13.48 -2.18
C PHE A 138 -3.07 13.59 -0.66
N LEU A 139 -1.86 13.91 -0.21
CA LEU A 139 -1.57 14.13 1.21
C LEU A 139 -2.42 15.28 1.78
N ASP A 140 -2.60 16.37 1.04
CA ASP A 140 -3.55 17.43 1.39
C ASP A 140 -5.00 16.92 1.46
N GLY A 141 -5.39 16.08 0.51
CA GLY A 141 -6.68 15.38 0.50
C GLY A 141 -6.90 14.51 1.75
N LEU A 142 -5.89 13.76 2.18
CA LEU A 142 -5.92 12.89 3.36
C LEU A 142 -6.23 13.66 4.64
N ARG A 143 -5.87 14.94 4.74
CA ARG A 143 -6.24 15.81 5.89
C ARG A 143 -7.75 15.85 6.10
N SER A 144 -8.55 15.70 5.04
CA SER A 144 -10.02 15.62 5.10
C SER A 144 -10.59 14.21 4.91
N ASN A 145 -9.97 13.39 4.06
CA ASN A 145 -10.49 12.08 3.66
C ASN A 145 -10.17 10.97 4.66
N LEU A 146 -9.02 11.04 5.33
CA LEU A 146 -8.59 10.05 6.31
C LEU A 146 -9.28 10.29 7.63
N ARG A 147 -9.94 9.23 8.11
CA ARG A 147 -10.65 9.21 9.38
C ARG A 147 -10.12 8.06 10.22
N VAL A 148 -9.98 8.34 11.50
CA VAL A 148 -9.62 7.35 12.51
C VAL A 148 -10.79 7.16 13.47
N HIS A 149 -10.84 6.01 14.12
CA HIS A 149 -11.64 5.80 15.33
C HIS A 149 -11.02 6.55 16.51
N SER A 150 -11.72 6.61 17.64
CA SER A 150 -11.24 7.30 18.85
C SER A 150 -9.95 6.71 19.43
N ASP A 151 -9.66 5.46 19.10
CA ASP A 151 -8.46 4.72 19.49
C ASP A 151 -7.35 4.76 18.42
N GLY A 152 -7.51 5.56 17.36
CA GLY A 152 -6.51 5.74 16.31
C GLY A 152 -6.60 4.77 15.13
N VAL A 153 -7.45 3.74 15.17
CA VAL A 153 -7.57 2.78 14.05
C VAL A 153 -8.10 3.49 12.79
N ILE A 154 -7.41 3.34 11.66
CA ILE A 154 -7.78 3.97 10.39
C ILE A 154 -9.04 3.30 9.82
N LYS A 155 -10.05 4.12 9.52
CA LYS A 155 -11.31 3.65 8.95
C LYS A 155 -11.14 3.22 7.49
N HIS A 156 -11.92 2.21 7.10
CA HIS A 156 -11.78 1.50 5.83
C HIS A 156 -12.16 2.34 4.61
N PHE A 157 -13.19 3.18 4.74
CA PHE A 157 -13.71 3.96 3.62
C PHE A 157 -13.13 5.36 3.59
N ILE A 158 -12.77 5.82 2.38
CA ILE A 158 -12.51 7.25 2.15
C ILE A 158 -13.76 8.07 2.48
N ARG A 159 -13.54 9.29 2.98
CA ARG A 159 -14.65 10.20 3.32
C ARG A 159 -14.39 11.64 2.85
N PRO A 160 -14.50 11.92 1.53
CA PRO A 160 -14.57 13.28 1.03
C PRO A 160 -15.72 14.04 1.67
N THR A 161 -15.58 15.35 1.82
CA THR A 161 -16.64 16.16 2.44
C THR A 161 -17.95 16.04 1.65
N PRO A 162 -19.13 16.03 2.30
CA PRO A 162 -20.41 15.90 1.60
C PRO A 162 -20.61 16.94 0.50
N ARG A 163 -20.14 18.18 0.73
CA ARG A 163 -20.18 19.26 -0.28
C ARG A 163 -19.36 18.93 -1.53
N ARG A 164 -18.13 18.43 -1.37
CA ARG A 164 -17.28 18.03 -2.50
C ARG A 164 -17.89 16.84 -3.24
N SER A 165 -18.35 15.83 -2.50
CA SER A 165 -19.04 14.66 -3.07
C SER A 165 -20.28 15.04 -3.88
N ALA A 166 -21.16 15.89 -3.34
CA ALA A 166 -22.35 16.35 -4.04
C ALA A 166 -22.00 17.14 -5.32
N THR A 167 -20.99 18.01 -5.26
CA THR A 167 -20.52 18.78 -6.42
C THR A 167 -20.06 17.87 -7.54
N LEU A 168 -19.29 16.82 -7.22
CA LEU A 168 -18.83 15.84 -8.21
C LEU A 168 -19.99 15.05 -8.82
N ILE A 169 -20.94 14.61 -8.00
CA ILE A 169 -22.08 13.81 -8.46
C ILE A 169 -22.99 14.59 -9.41
N LEU A 170 -23.17 15.89 -9.16
CA LEU A 170 -23.90 16.78 -10.07
C LEU A 170 -23.20 16.92 -11.42
N ARG A 171 -21.86 16.91 -11.44
CA ARG A 171 -21.07 16.95 -12.68
C ARG A 171 -21.09 15.62 -13.42
N ASN A 172 -20.98 14.51 -12.70
CA ASN A 172 -20.99 13.18 -13.28
C ASN A 172 -21.61 12.16 -12.31
N ARG A 173 -22.74 11.57 -12.75
CA ARG A 173 -23.50 10.60 -11.94
C ARG A 173 -22.72 9.34 -11.60
N ARG A 174 -21.62 9.01 -12.31
CA ARG A 174 -20.76 7.85 -12.00
C ARG A 174 -20.13 7.91 -10.61
N TYR A 175 -20.07 9.09 -10.00
CA TYR A 175 -19.51 9.29 -8.66
C TYR A 175 -20.51 9.07 -7.51
N TRP A 176 -21.74 8.64 -7.81
CA TRP A 176 -22.79 8.45 -6.78
C TRP A 176 -22.36 7.54 -5.62
N HIS A 177 -21.45 6.61 -5.87
CA HIS A 177 -20.90 5.71 -4.86
C HIS A 177 -20.17 6.43 -3.71
N LEU A 178 -19.76 7.70 -3.88
CA LEU A 178 -19.23 8.52 -2.79
C LEU A 178 -20.30 8.83 -1.72
N LEU A 179 -21.57 9.02 -2.11
CA LEU A 179 -22.67 9.15 -1.12
C LEU A 179 -22.91 7.83 -0.39
N ARG A 180 -22.80 6.70 -1.10
CA ARG A 180 -22.87 5.39 -0.46
C ARG A 180 -21.77 5.24 0.59
N ASN A 181 -20.57 5.77 0.36
CA ASN A 181 -19.49 5.74 1.36
C ASN A 181 -19.86 6.51 2.63
N GLU A 182 -20.51 7.68 2.52
CA GLU A 182 -20.94 8.44 3.70
C GLU A 182 -21.92 7.62 4.56
N VAL A 183 -22.87 6.93 3.92
CA VAL A 183 -23.81 6.04 4.64
C VAL A 183 -23.07 4.87 5.29
N LEU A 184 -22.23 4.17 4.53
CA LEU A 184 -21.47 3.02 5.04
C LEU A 184 -20.51 3.42 6.15
N TYR A 185 -19.94 4.63 6.10
CA TYR A 185 -19.09 5.18 7.12
C TYR A 185 -19.81 5.23 8.48
N HIS A 186 -21.03 5.77 8.53
CA HIS A 186 -21.79 5.88 9.78
C HIS A 186 -22.25 4.52 10.30
N VAL A 187 -22.74 3.67 9.40
CA VAL A 187 -23.20 2.32 9.74
C VAL A 187 -22.07 1.48 10.32
N TYR A 188 -20.90 1.49 9.67
CA TYR A 188 -19.79 0.65 10.10
C TYR A 188 -18.92 1.25 11.19
N SER A 189 -19.02 2.56 11.48
CA SER A 189 -18.29 3.18 12.58
C SER A 189 -18.58 2.56 13.94
N HIS A 190 -19.72 1.87 14.09
CA HIS A 190 -20.13 1.20 15.33
C HIS A 190 -19.99 -0.33 15.26
N SER A 191 -19.42 -0.86 14.18
CA SER A 191 -19.32 -2.31 13.97
C SER A 191 -17.99 -2.84 14.47
N GLN A 192 -18.03 -3.65 15.53
CA GLN A 192 -16.83 -4.33 16.05
C GLN A 192 -16.16 -5.22 15.00
N LYS A 193 -16.94 -5.93 14.19
CA LYS A 193 -16.42 -6.75 13.07
C LYS A 193 -15.67 -5.90 12.05
N ARG A 194 -16.19 -4.70 11.73
CA ARG A 194 -15.48 -3.78 10.83
C ARG A 194 -14.21 -3.26 11.48
N TRP A 195 -14.30 -2.84 12.74
CA TRP A 195 -13.16 -2.31 13.49
C TRP A 195 -12.02 -3.34 13.56
N LEU A 196 -12.31 -4.62 13.84
CA LEU A 196 -11.29 -5.68 13.83
C LEU A 196 -10.62 -5.83 12.47
N LYS A 197 -11.41 -5.77 11.39
CA LYS A 197 -10.86 -5.78 10.03
C LYS A 197 -9.97 -4.56 9.79
N GLU A 198 -10.38 -3.38 10.22
CA GLU A 198 -9.60 -2.15 10.07
C GLU A 198 -8.29 -2.18 10.86
N LEU A 199 -8.34 -2.72 12.09
CA LEU A 199 -7.18 -2.94 12.93
C LEU A 199 -6.11 -3.77 12.20
N SER A 200 -6.51 -4.86 11.56
CA SER A 200 -5.54 -5.73 10.88
C SER A 200 -4.95 -5.14 9.58
N TYR A 201 -5.59 -4.11 9.01
CA TYR A 201 -5.04 -3.30 7.91
C TYR A 201 -4.22 -2.11 8.41
N GLN A 202 -4.14 -1.85 9.71
CA GLN A 202 -3.38 -0.72 10.25
C GLN A 202 -1.91 -0.70 9.77
N PRO A 203 -1.13 -1.80 9.87
CA PRO A 203 0.24 -1.78 9.37
C PRO A 203 0.31 -1.69 7.82
N VAL A 204 -0.70 -2.22 7.12
CA VAL A 204 -0.82 -2.11 5.66
C VAL A 204 -1.06 -0.67 5.21
N ASN A 205 -1.72 0.15 6.02
CA ASN A 205 -1.91 1.58 5.77
C ASN A 205 -0.68 2.41 6.12
N LEU A 206 -0.06 2.13 7.27
CA LEU A 206 1.01 2.98 7.78
C LEU A 206 2.34 2.78 7.08
N HIS A 207 2.60 1.59 6.55
CA HIS A 207 3.81 1.34 5.75
C HIS A 207 3.93 2.29 4.53
N PRO A 208 2.96 2.33 3.59
CA PRO A 208 3.02 3.27 2.47
C PRO A 208 2.93 4.74 2.90
N LEU A 209 2.30 5.07 4.04
CA LEU A 209 2.38 6.42 4.62
C LEU A 209 3.78 6.77 5.11
N GLY A 210 4.52 5.80 5.66
CA GLY A 210 5.93 5.96 6.02
C GLY A 210 6.80 6.28 4.81
N ARG A 211 6.59 5.59 3.69
CA ARG A 211 7.26 5.92 2.42
C ARG A 211 6.95 7.34 1.94
N LEU A 212 5.68 7.74 2.00
CA LEU A 212 5.28 9.11 1.67
C LEU A 212 5.86 10.14 2.64
N TYR A 213 6.04 9.79 3.92
CA TYR A 213 6.71 10.65 4.90
C TYR A 213 8.19 10.84 4.58
N ASP A 214 8.89 9.77 4.19
CA ASP A 214 10.30 9.83 3.78
C ASP A 214 10.50 10.72 2.54
N THR A 215 9.57 10.65 1.57
CA THR A 215 9.59 11.50 0.38
C THR A 215 9.18 12.95 0.65
N PHE A 216 8.18 13.17 1.52
CA PHE A 216 7.59 14.49 1.79
C PHE A 216 7.61 14.82 3.30
N PRO A 217 8.77 14.89 3.96
CA PRO A 217 8.86 14.97 5.43
C PRO A 217 8.28 16.27 6.00
N ASP A 218 8.30 17.35 5.22
CA ASP A 218 7.80 18.67 5.63
C ASP A 218 6.28 18.83 5.42
N HIS A 219 5.58 17.81 4.91
CA HIS A 219 4.15 17.95 4.61
C HIS A 219 3.30 18.12 5.90
N PRO A 220 2.38 19.12 5.98
CA PRO A 220 1.59 19.39 7.19
C PRO A 220 0.65 18.27 7.67
N LEU A 221 0.50 17.19 6.91
CA LEU A 221 -0.27 16.02 7.32
C LEU A 221 0.33 15.36 8.57
N TRP A 222 1.66 15.32 8.66
CA TRP A 222 2.38 14.53 9.66
C TRP A 222 2.26 15.08 11.08
N THR A 223 1.97 16.37 11.21
CA THR A 223 1.75 17.04 12.51
C THR A 223 0.32 16.91 13.03
N MET A 224 -0.58 16.26 12.28
CA MET A 224 -1.96 16.08 12.71
C MET A 224 -2.09 14.96 13.75
N ASP A 225 -2.81 15.22 14.85
CA ASP A 225 -3.09 14.23 15.92
C ASP A 225 -3.60 12.89 15.41
N LYS A 226 -4.36 12.87 14.30
CA LYS A 226 -4.88 11.62 13.74
C LYS A 226 -3.81 10.71 13.15
N ILE A 227 -2.70 11.26 12.65
CA ILE A 227 -1.55 10.47 12.19
C ILE A 227 -0.82 9.90 13.40
N GLU A 228 -0.59 10.73 14.42
CA GLU A 228 0.04 10.28 15.66
C GLU A 228 -0.79 9.18 16.36
N ASN A 229 -2.10 9.39 16.49
CA ASN A 229 -3.02 8.39 17.03
C ASN A 229 -3.02 7.11 16.18
N ALA A 230 -2.92 7.20 14.85
CA ALA A 230 -2.82 6.02 14.01
C ALA A 230 -1.53 5.24 14.25
N ARG A 231 -0.39 5.94 14.42
CA ARG A 231 0.90 5.33 14.73
C ARG A 231 0.90 4.63 16.09
N SER A 232 0.31 5.24 17.12
CA SER A 232 0.27 4.67 18.47
C SER A 232 -0.47 3.33 18.53
N VAL A 233 -1.39 3.05 17.60
CA VAL A 233 -2.03 1.72 17.46
C VAL A 233 -0.99 0.61 17.27
N LEU A 234 0.07 0.85 16.48
CA LEU A 234 1.13 -0.13 16.20
C LEU A 234 2.11 -0.32 17.38
N LYS A 235 2.18 0.67 18.27
CA LYS A 235 2.98 0.60 19.50
C LYS A 235 2.32 -0.22 20.62
N SER A 236 1.03 -0.54 20.49
CA SER A 236 0.31 -1.32 21.49
C SER A 236 0.48 -2.83 21.30
N GLU A 237 1.11 -3.50 22.27
CA GLU A 237 1.21 -4.97 22.29
C GLU A 237 -0.16 -5.67 22.25
N ALA A 238 -1.15 -5.12 22.96
CA ALA A 238 -2.51 -5.68 22.97
C ALA A 238 -3.16 -5.65 21.57
N ASN A 239 -2.96 -4.57 20.82
CA ASN A 239 -3.43 -4.49 19.44
C ASN A 239 -2.67 -5.45 18.54
N LEU A 240 -1.35 -5.54 18.73
CA LEU A 240 -0.50 -6.40 17.93
C LEU A 240 -0.86 -7.89 18.13
N SER A 241 -1.15 -8.33 19.37
CA SER A 241 -1.67 -9.68 19.65
C SER A 241 -3.00 -9.94 18.95
N ARG A 242 -3.94 -8.99 19.02
CA ARG A 242 -5.23 -9.11 18.31
C ARG A 242 -5.05 -9.25 16.80
N MET A 243 -4.12 -8.50 16.19
CA MET A 243 -3.87 -8.60 14.75
C MET A 243 -3.40 -10.00 14.35
N THR A 244 -2.58 -10.66 15.16
CA THR A 244 -2.09 -12.02 14.89
C THR A 244 -3.21 -13.06 14.85
N GLU A 245 -4.29 -12.85 15.60
CA GLU A 245 -5.44 -13.77 15.65
C GLU A 245 -6.42 -13.58 14.47
N LEU A 246 -6.21 -12.54 13.64
CA LEU A 246 -7.13 -12.18 12.56
C LEU A 246 -6.65 -12.72 11.21
N SER A 247 -7.54 -13.41 10.49
CA SER A 247 -7.28 -13.98 9.16
C SER A 247 -7.30 -12.97 8.00
N SER A 248 -7.35 -11.67 8.30
CA SER A 248 -7.41 -10.61 7.28
C SER A 248 -6.37 -9.55 7.60
N GLY A 249 -5.82 -8.85 6.60
CA GLY A 249 -4.81 -7.82 6.81
C GLY A 249 -3.39 -8.34 6.60
N SER A 250 -2.44 -7.92 7.44
CA SER A 250 -1.06 -8.41 7.36
C SER A 250 -0.92 -9.80 7.97
N VAL A 251 -0.30 -10.72 7.23
CA VAL A 251 0.09 -12.06 7.73
C VAL A 251 1.21 -11.97 8.78
N LEU A 252 2.08 -10.96 8.66
CA LEU A 252 3.13 -10.65 9.62
C LEU A 252 2.89 -9.28 10.25
N PRO A 253 1.95 -9.16 11.22
CA PRO A 253 1.61 -7.86 11.78
C PRO A 253 2.75 -7.23 12.59
N GLY A 254 3.60 -8.01 13.24
CA GLY A 254 4.79 -7.53 13.96
C GLY A 254 5.84 -6.94 13.04
N ILE A 255 6.31 -7.71 12.05
CA ILE A 255 7.29 -7.25 11.06
C ILE A 255 6.76 -6.05 10.28
N ARG A 256 5.51 -6.10 9.81
CA ARG A 256 4.92 -4.96 9.08
C ARG A 256 4.73 -3.72 9.96
N SER A 257 4.44 -3.89 11.25
CA SER A 257 4.37 -2.77 12.19
C SER A 257 5.74 -2.14 12.42
N ALA A 258 6.77 -2.97 12.62
CA ALA A 258 8.14 -2.49 12.79
C ALA A 258 8.62 -1.73 11.54
N CYS A 259 8.39 -2.29 10.35
CA CYS A 259 8.69 -1.63 9.08
C CYS A 259 7.95 -0.28 8.96
N ALA A 260 6.63 -0.23 9.22
CA ALA A 260 5.88 1.03 9.18
C ALA A 260 6.39 2.07 10.20
N LEU A 261 6.75 1.65 11.41
CA LEU A 261 7.24 2.54 12.47
C LEU A 261 8.66 3.04 12.19
N SER A 262 9.51 2.26 11.54
CA SER A 262 10.91 2.62 11.25
C SER A 262 11.09 3.86 10.36
N TYR A 263 10.05 4.28 9.64
CA TYR A 263 10.03 5.56 8.92
C TYR A 263 9.90 6.78 9.85
N PHE A 264 9.31 6.59 11.03
CA PHE A 264 9.02 7.67 11.97
C PHE A 264 9.83 7.58 13.27
N GLU A 265 10.35 6.40 13.60
CA GLU A 265 11.07 6.09 14.82
C GLU A 265 12.47 5.59 14.48
N THR A 266 13.47 6.02 15.26
CA THR A 266 14.86 5.58 15.10
C THR A 266 15.30 4.58 16.17
N ASP A 267 14.46 4.31 17.17
CA ASP A 267 14.81 3.45 18.30
C ASP A 267 14.59 1.97 17.97
N ALA A 268 15.68 1.22 17.84
CA ALA A 268 15.66 -0.21 17.57
C ALA A 268 14.98 -1.01 18.70
N ASP A 269 15.06 -0.54 19.95
CA ASP A 269 14.47 -1.23 21.11
C ASP A 269 12.93 -1.26 21.03
N GLU A 270 12.29 -0.31 20.34
CA GLU A 270 10.84 -0.34 20.08
C GLU A 270 10.45 -1.32 18.95
N LEU A 271 11.34 -1.53 17.99
CA LEU A 271 11.07 -2.25 16.74
C LEU A 271 11.41 -3.76 16.83
N VAL A 272 12.56 -4.10 17.42
CA VAL A 272 13.07 -5.49 17.48
C VAL A 272 12.08 -6.47 18.13
N PRO A 273 11.45 -6.16 19.28
CA PRO A 273 10.50 -7.09 19.90
C PRO A 273 9.33 -7.49 18.99
N ARG A 274 8.91 -6.60 18.08
CA ARG A 274 7.81 -6.83 17.13
C ARG A 274 8.23 -7.79 16.03
N ILE A 275 9.46 -7.63 15.54
CA ILE A 275 10.08 -8.50 14.54
C ILE A 275 10.24 -9.90 15.14
N GLU A 276 10.87 -9.99 16.31
CA GLU A 276 11.10 -11.25 17.01
C GLU A 276 9.81 -12.02 17.26
N ARG A 277 8.73 -11.32 17.60
CA ARG A 277 7.43 -11.95 17.86
C ARG A 277 6.91 -12.72 16.65
N ASP A 278 6.96 -12.11 15.47
CA ASP A 278 6.52 -12.78 14.24
C ASP A 278 7.50 -13.88 13.83
N LEU A 279 8.82 -13.66 13.97
CA LEU A 279 9.81 -14.72 13.71
C LEU A 279 9.59 -15.93 14.62
N ARG A 280 9.39 -15.75 15.93
CA ARG A 280 9.13 -16.85 16.86
C ARG A 280 7.85 -17.63 16.54
N TYR A 281 6.85 -16.96 15.98
CA TYR A 281 5.55 -17.58 15.68
C TYR A 281 5.53 -18.27 14.31
N TYR A 282 6.14 -17.65 13.31
CA TYR A 282 5.98 -18.05 11.91
C TYR A 282 7.20 -18.79 11.33
N LEU A 283 8.39 -18.62 11.91
CA LEU A 283 9.62 -19.23 11.42
C LEU A 283 9.71 -20.70 11.87
N ASP A 284 9.96 -21.60 10.93
CA ASP A 284 10.20 -23.01 11.20
C ASP A 284 11.70 -23.31 11.42
N GLU A 285 12.01 -24.59 11.68
CA GLU A 285 13.38 -25.08 11.91
C GLU A 285 14.30 -24.93 10.69
N ASN A 286 13.75 -24.72 9.49
CA ASN A 286 14.48 -24.48 8.25
C ASN A 286 14.60 -22.98 7.92
N TYR A 287 14.24 -22.09 8.85
CA TYR A 287 14.22 -20.65 8.66
C TYR A 287 13.25 -20.19 7.56
N LEU A 288 12.19 -20.96 7.32
CA LEU A 288 11.09 -20.59 6.42
C LEU A 288 9.91 -20.07 7.24
N LEU A 289 9.24 -19.04 6.73
CA LEU A 289 7.99 -18.55 7.29
C LEU A 289 6.85 -19.51 6.89
N SER A 290 6.70 -20.65 7.54
CA SER A 290 5.80 -21.72 7.09
C SER A 290 4.71 -22.11 8.10
N ASN A 291 4.75 -21.57 9.32
CA ASN A 291 3.74 -21.85 10.33
C ASN A 291 2.46 -21.02 10.12
N GLY A 292 1.32 -21.51 10.62
CA GLY A 292 0.05 -20.77 10.65
C GLY A 292 -0.60 -20.54 9.28
N ASP A 293 -1.05 -19.31 9.02
CA ASP A 293 -1.74 -18.92 7.77
C ASP A 293 -0.77 -18.65 6.59
N VAL A 294 0.55 -18.77 6.81
CA VAL A 294 1.54 -18.69 5.73
C VAL A 294 1.56 -20.02 4.97
N ASN A 295 1.26 -19.98 3.67
CA ASN A 295 1.29 -21.13 2.79
C ASN A 295 2.16 -20.83 1.57
N ALA A 296 2.43 -21.85 0.75
CA ALA A 296 3.30 -21.69 -0.42
C ALA A 296 2.87 -20.57 -1.39
N SER A 297 1.57 -20.19 -1.39
CA SER A 297 1.04 -19.13 -2.27
C SER A 297 1.24 -17.71 -1.75
N ASN A 298 1.45 -17.50 -0.44
CA ASN A 298 1.69 -16.18 0.14
C ASN A 298 3.09 -16.03 0.78
N LEU A 299 3.89 -17.10 0.82
CA LEU A 299 5.26 -17.10 1.35
C LEU A 299 6.15 -16.04 0.69
N SER A 300 6.13 -15.96 -0.64
CA SER A 300 6.95 -15.00 -1.39
C SER A 300 6.56 -13.54 -1.10
N SER A 301 5.25 -13.24 -1.07
CA SER A 301 4.77 -11.91 -0.66
C SER A 301 5.16 -11.61 0.79
N THR A 302 5.13 -12.61 1.66
CA THR A 302 5.44 -12.45 3.08
C THR A 302 6.92 -12.11 3.30
N ILE A 303 7.83 -12.77 2.57
CA ILE A 303 9.27 -12.47 2.60
C ILE A 303 9.55 -11.08 2.01
N SER A 304 8.82 -10.66 0.98
CA SER A 304 8.96 -9.30 0.41
C SER A 304 8.71 -8.19 1.42
N HIS A 305 7.99 -8.46 2.52
CA HIS A 305 7.77 -7.45 3.54
C HIS A 305 9.06 -7.08 4.30
N LEU A 306 10.03 -7.99 4.37
CA LEU A 306 11.33 -7.74 4.99
C LEU A 306 12.21 -6.83 4.13
N THR A 307 11.93 -6.74 2.83
CA THR A 307 12.67 -5.84 1.93
C THR A 307 12.26 -4.38 2.04
N ASP A 308 11.25 -4.12 2.86
CA ASP A 308 10.63 -2.80 3.00
C ASP A 308 11.19 -2.00 4.20
N PHE A 309 12.16 -2.55 4.95
CA PHE A 309 12.83 -1.78 6.00
C PHE A 309 13.74 -0.70 5.38
N PRO A 310 13.56 0.59 5.74
CA PRO A 310 14.35 1.69 5.22
C PRO A 310 15.81 1.63 5.71
N ASN A 311 16.04 1.21 6.96
CA ASN A 311 17.38 1.00 7.49
C ASN A 311 17.68 -0.48 7.68
N LYS A 312 18.46 -1.06 6.75
CA LYS A 312 18.87 -2.47 6.79
C LYS A 312 19.92 -2.76 7.88
N GLN A 313 20.53 -1.73 8.49
CA GLN A 313 21.44 -1.87 9.63
C GLN A 313 20.71 -2.18 10.95
N LEU A 314 19.37 -2.13 10.99
CA LEU A 314 18.58 -2.62 12.13
C LEU A 314 18.82 -4.12 12.44
N PHE A 315 19.49 -4.83 11.53
CA PHE A 315 19.81 -6.25 11.62
C PHE A 315 21.32 -6.54 11.79
N GLU A 316 22.17 -5.50 11.87
CA GLU A 316 23.62 -5.61 12.12
C GLU A 316 23.96 -5.39 13.60
#